data_AF-I9BGD9-F1
#
_entry.id   AF-I9BGD9-F1
#
_cell.length_a   1.000
_cell.length_b   1.000
_cell.length_c   1.000
_cell.angle_alpha   90.00
_cell.angle_beta   90.00
_cell.angle_gamma   90.00
#
_symmetry.space_group_name_H-M   'P 1'
#
loop_
_entity.id
_entity.type
_entity.pdbx_description
1 polymer ?
#
loop_
_entity_poly.entity_id
_entity_poly.type
_entity_poly.pdbx_seq_one_letter_code
_entity_poly.pdbx_strand_id
1 'polypeptide(L)'
;MKVCMSSKKRNNGSVAKIQGHYYNNNDDSCFQEIKEMAPISIKACKGNQLLITLTVLDTWCEKAGDGAWFAIKVNNKIVARGLYSVAMDGQRVPITLQAMVDVISLEEDIMIRAMWCNCEGTSGRACCIGEFSESILTVLVNNWNVVNSKLEEMTKNLSKIPGLK
;
A
#
# COMPACT_ATOMS: atom_id res chain seq x y z
N MET A 1 -4.45 -16.97 7.32
CA MET A 1 -4.34 -15.70 6.57
C MET A 1 -5.44 -14.77 7.04
N LYS A 2 -5.14 -13.48 7.21
CA LYS A 2 -6.11 -12.43 7.55
C LYS A 2 -6.00 -11.30 6.53
N VAL A 3 -7.12 -10.82 6.01
CA VAL A 3 -7.15 -9.64 5.11
C VAL A 3 -7.71 -8.46 5.88
N CYS A 4 -6.99 -7.35 5.84
CA CYS A 4 -7.46 -6.04 6.30
C CYS A 4 -7.56 -5.12 5.08
N MET A 5 -8.56 -4.23 5.07
CA MET A 5 -8.75 -3.28 3.97
C MET A 5 -9.16 -1.91 4.48
N SER A 6 -8.80 -0.90 3.71
CA SER A 6 -9.24 0.48 3.86
C SER A 6 -9.46 1.07 2.47
N SER A 7 -10.43 1.98 2.34
CA SER A 7 -10.85 2.43 1.02
C SER A 7 -11.39 3.85 1.03
N LYS A 8 -11.02 4.62 0.01
CA LYS A 8 -11.76 5.80 -0.43
C LYS A 8 -12.91 5.31 -1.30
N LYS A 9 -14.12 5.31 -0.75
CA LYS A 9 -15.31 4.83 -1.46
C LYS A 9 -15.57 5.64 -2.74
N ARG A 10 -16.17 4.98 -3.74
CA ARG A 10 -16.77 5.68 -4.87
C ARG A 10 -17.81 6.65 -4.32
N ASN A 11 -17.74 7.90 -4.75
CA ASN A 11 -18.71 8.89 -4.33
C ASN A 11 -18.93 9.85 -5.51
N ASN A 12 -20.12 9.80 -6.10
CA ASN A 12 -20.49 10.46 -7.36
C ASN A 12 -20.18 11.96 -7.30
N GLY A 13 -19.02 12.37 -7.81
CA GLY A 13 -18.57 13.76 -7.86
C GLY A 13 -17.68 14.24 -6.70
N SER A 14 -17.36 13.40 -5.71
CA SER A 14 -16.39 13.77 -4.66
C SER A 14 -14.98 13.33 -5.03
N VAL A 15 -14.14 14.33 -5.27
CA VAL A 15 -12.74 14.19 -5.69
C VAL A 15 -11.83 14.58 -4.53
N ALA A 16 -10.86 13.73 -4.21
CA ALA A 16 -9.78 14.09 -3.31
C ALA A 16 -8.72 14.83 -4.13
N LYS A 17 -8.59 16.15 -3.93
CA LYS A 17 -7.55 16.95 -4.59
C LYS A 17 -6.24 16.84 -3.81
N ILE A 18 -5.19 16.45 -4.51
CA ILE A 18 -3.84 16.30 -3.99
C ILE A 18 -2.92 17.35 -4.61
N GLN A 19 -2.50 18.34 -3.79
CA GLN A 19 -1.77 19.53 -4.21
C GLN A 19 -0.80 20.02 -3.12
N GLY A 20 0.33 20.59 -3.54
CA GLY A 20 1.18 21.43 -2.68
C GLY A 20 2.33 20.69 -1.99
N HIS A 21 2.53 19.41 -2.31
CA HIS A 21 3.60 18.59 -1.75
C HIS A 21 4.41 17.98 -2.87
N TYR A 22 5.63 18.46 -3.08
CA TYR A 22 6.40 18.14 -4.28
C TYR A 22 7.55 17.20 -3.97
N TYR A 23 7.62 16.09 -4.69
CA TYR A 23 8.69 15.13 -4.56
C TYR A 23 9.97 15.67 -5.19
N ASN A 24 11.02 15.82 -4.38
CA ASN A 24 12.35 16.24 -4.82
C ASN A 24 13.34 15.09 -4.56
N ASN A 25 13.82 14.45 -5.63
CA ASN A 25 15.01 13.60 -5.65
C ASN A 25 15.26 12.75 -4.39
N ASN A 26 14.41 11.75 -4.11
CA ASN A 26 14.55 10.81 -2.99
C ASN A 26 14.19 11.33 -1.60
N ASP A 27 13.66 12.55 -1.48
CA ASP A 27 13.10 13.01 -0.21
C ASP A 27 11.67 12.51 -0.01
N ASP A 28 11.51 11.53 0.87
CA ASP A 28 10.21 10.99 1.25
C ASP A 28 9.42 11.93 2.19
N SER A 29 10.00 13.06 2.63
CA SER A 29 9.34 14.01 3.53
C SER A 29 8.10 14.68 2.94
N CYS A 30 7.99 14.75 1.60
CA CYS A 30 6.81 15.32 0.96
C CYS A 30 5.55 14.46 1.18
N PHE A 31 5.70 13.15 1.41
CA PHE A 31 4.58 12.21 1.35
C PHE A 31 3.53 12.52 2.41
N GLN A 32 2.32 12.85 1.93
CA GLN A 32 1.15 13.05 2.76
C GLN A 32 0.22 11.86 2.69
N GLU A 33 -0.54 11.64 3.75
CA GLU A 33 -1.57 10.59 3.77
C GLU A 33 -2.70 10.94 2.80
N ILE A 34 -3.22 9.91 2.11
CA ILE A 34 -4.51 10.00 1.43
C ILE A 34 -5.59 9.93 2.52
N LYS A 35 -6.09 11.10 2.96
CA LYS A 35 -6.94 11.24 4.15
C LYS A 35 -8.25 10.48 4.07
N GLU A 36 -8.73 10.24 2.86
CA GLU A 36 -9.95 9.48 2.58
C GLU A 36 -9.77 7.96 2.76
N MET A 37 -8.53 7.50 3.00
CA MET A 37 -8.20 6.11 3.29
C MET A 37 -7.65 6.03 4.71
N ALA A 38 -8.44 5.49 5.64
CA ALA A 38 -8.00 5.30 7.01
C ALA A 38 -6.75 4.39 7.09
N PRO A 39 -5.79 4.68 7.99
CA PRO A 39 -4.68 3.78 8.26
C PRO A 39 -5.16 2.38 8.66
N ILE A 40 -4.48 1.34 8.18
CA ILE A 40 -4.73 -0.04 8.61
C ILE A 40 -3.79 -0.34 9.77
N SER A 41 -4.34 -0.63 10.94
CA SER A 41 -3.59 -1.10 12.12
C SER A 41 -3.74 -2.61 12.28
N ILE A 42 -2.63 -3.32 12.39
CA ILE A 42 -2.60 -4.76 12.61
C ILE A 42 -1.58 -5.12 13.69
N LYS A 43 -1.87 -6.19 14.43
CA LYS A 43 -0.87 -6.90 15.23
C LYS A 43 -0.24 -7.99 14.38
N ALA A 44 1.08 -7.99 14.31
CA ALA A 44 1.85 -9.06 13.68
C ALA A 44 3.05 -9.44 14.54
N CYS A 45 3.54 -10.66 14.36
CA CYS A 45 4.68 -11.19 15.09
C CYS A 45 5.79 -11.66 14.16
N LYS A 46 6.97 -11.88 14.72
CA LYS A 46 8.16 -12.32 13.98
C LYS A 46 7.85 -13.53 13.10
N GLY A 47 8.21 -13.46 11.82
CA GLY A 47 7.93 -14.51 10.83
C GLY A 47 6.58 -14.38 10.12
N ASN A 48 5.75 -13.40 10.48
CA ASN A 48 4.65 -12.98 9.61
C ASN A 48 5.19 -12.27 8.37
N GLN A 49 4.45 -12.38 7.27
CA GLN A 49 4.74 -11.68 6.04
C GLN A 49 3.48 -10.95 5.58
N LEU A 50 3.64 -9.68 5.21
CA LEU A 50 2.55 -8.82 4.77
C LEU A 50 2.64 -8.63 3.26
N LEU A 51 1.59 -9.01 2.55
CA LEU A 51 1.38 -8.55 1.17
C LEU A 51 0.48 -7.32 1.22
N ILE A 52 1.04 -6.17 0.90
CA ILE A 52 0.34 -4.88 0.91
C ILE A 52 0.10 -4.46 -0.53
N THR A 53 -1.14 -4.13 -0.88
CA THR A 53 -1.49 -3.62 -2.21
C THR A 53 -2.23 -2.30 -2.07
N LEU A 54 -1.73 -1.25 -2.72
CA LEU A 54 -2.42 0.02 -2.90
C LEU A 54 -2.87 0.13 -4.35
N THR A 55 -4.17 0.31 -4.57
CA THR A 55 -4.78 0.44 -5.89
C THR A 55 -5.59 1.73 -5.96
N VAL A 56 -5.20 2.61 -6.88
CA VAL A 56 -5.85 3.91 -7.13
C VAL A 56 -6.22 3.94 -8.61
N LEU A 57 -7.44 3.47 -8.93
CA LEU A 57 -7.86 3.22 -10.32
C LEU A 57 -8.29 4.48 -11.08
N ASP A 58 -8.78 5.47 -10.37
CA ASP A 58 -9.34 6.68 -10.96
C ASP A 58 -8.55 7.85 -10.40
N THR A 59 -7.44 8.18 -11.05
CA THR A 59 -6.58 9.30 -10.67
C THR A 59 -6.08 9.98 -11.93
N TRP A 60 -5.95 11.29 -11.87
CA TRP A 60 -5.49 12.12 -12.99
C TRP A 60 -4.83 13.38 -12.46
N CYS A 61 -4.11 14.07 -13.33
CA CYS A 61 -3.67 15.44 -13.08
C CYS A 61 -4.42 16.40 -14.00
N GLU A 62 -4.65 17.63 -13.53
CA GLU A 62 -5.45 18.62 -14.27
C GLU A 62 -4.76 19.05 -15.58
N LYS A 63 -3.42 18.95 -15.70
CA LYS A 63 -2.65 19.43 -16.84
C LYS A 63 -1.64 18.43 -17.38
N ALA A 64 -1.44 18.44 -18.70
CA ALA A 64 -0.37 17.70 -19.36
C ALA A 64 1.01 18.02 -18.77
N GLY A 65 1.87 17.01 -18.68
CA GLY A 65 3.20 17.08 -18.07
C GLY A 65 3.20 16.96 -16.54
N ASP A 66 2.04 16.98 -15.89
CA ASP A 66 1.95 16.74 -14.45
C ASP A 66 2.05 15.26 -14.09
N GLY A 67 2.34 15.00 -12.83
CA GLY A 67 2.41 13.66 -12.30
C GLY A 67 2.18 13.61 -10.79
N ALA A 68 1.83 12.43 -10.32
CA ALA A 68 1.63 12.15 -8.91
C ALA A 68 2.39 10.89 -8.51
N TRP A 69 3.12 11.01 -7.41
CA TRP A 69 3.71 9.91 -6.69
C TRP A 69 2.70 9.33 -5.72
N PHE A 70 2.63 8.00 -5.67
CA PHE A 70 1.90 7.24 -4.67
C PHE A 70 2.88 6.37 -3.91
N ALA A 71 2.61 6.11 -2.64
CA ALA A 71 3.46 5.25 -1.84
C ALA A 71 2.70 4.47 -0.78
N ILE A 72 3.30 3.35 -0.36
CA ILE A 72 2.88 2.55 0.78
C ILE A 72 3.85 2.85 1.91
N LYS A 73 3.33 3.35 3.04
CA LYS A 73 4.09 3.55 4.27
C LYS A 73 3.73 2.48 5.28
N VAL A 74 4.75 1.84 5.85
CA VAL A 74 4.62 0.91 6.97
C VAL A 74 5.37 1.50 8.14
N ASN A 75 4.66 1.77 9.22
CA ASN A 75 5.15 2.54 10.37
C ASN A 75 5.77 3.86 9.89
N ASN A 76 7.09 4.01 10.02
CA ASN A 76 7.80 5.22 9.66
C ASN A 76 8.54 5.13 8.31
N LYS A 77 8.39 4.03 7.56
CA LYS A 77 9.16 3.76 6.35
C LYS A 77 8.27 3.62 5.11
N ILE A 78 8.64 4.29 4.02
CA ILE A 78 8.10 4.01 2.69
C ILE A 78 8.69 2.69 2.18
N VAL A 79 7.82 1.72 1.88
CA VAL A 79 8.23 0.37 1.42
C VAL A 79 8.04 0.15 -0.07
N ALA A 80 7.18 0.95 -0.71
CA ALA A 80 7.01 1.00 -2.15
C ALA A 80 6.51 2.38 -2.56
N ARG A 81 6.92 2.85 -3.74
CA ARG A 81 6.43 4.07 -4.36
C ARG A 81 6.41 3.93 -5.87
N GLY A 82 5.53 4.68 -6.53
CA GLY A 82 5.48 4.75 -7.99
C GLY A 82 4.93 6.09 -8.46
N LEU A 83 5.35 6.48 -9.66
CA LEU A 83 4.97 7.72 -10.32
C LEU A 83 4.14 7.37 -11.56
N TYR A 84 3.12 8.17 -11.83
CA TYR A 84 2.67 8.35 -13.20
C TYR A 84 2.82 9.82 -13.61
N SER A 85 2.90 10.05 -14.92
CA SER A 85 2.74 11.37 -15.54
C SER A 85 1.63 11.32 -16.58
N VAL A 86 0.94 12.45 -16.77
CA VAL A 86 -0.09 12.59 -17.80
C VAL A 86 0.45 13.30 -19.03
N ALA A 87 0.02 12.86 -20.22
CA ALA A 87 0.36 13.49 -21.49
C ALA A 87 -0.74 14.45 -21.98
N MET A 88 -1.92 14.40 -21.37
CA MET A 88 -3.08 15.21 -21.71
C MET A 88 -3.76 15.73 -20.45
N ASP A 89 -4.35 16.93 -20.54
CA ASP A 89 -5.18 17.51 -19.48
C ASP A 89 -6.29 16.52 -19.07
N GLY A 90 -6.39 16.20 -17.79
CA GLY A 90 -7.44 15.33 -17.26
C GLY A 90 -7.32 13.84 -17.62
N GLN A 91 -6.18 13.40 -18.18
CA GLN A 91 -5.96 11.98 -18.49
C GLN A 91 -5.99 11.13 -17.22
N ARG A 92 -6.92 10.17 -17.16
CA ARG A 92 -6.97 9.18 -16.09
C ARG A 92 -5.88 8.13 -16.28
N VAL A 93 -5.09 7.91 -15.24
CA VAL A 93 -4.00 6.94 -15.22
C VAL A 93 -4.13 6.07 -13.96
N PRO A 94 -4.68 4.85 -14.05
CA PRO A 94 -4.74 3.96 -12.90
C PRO A 94 -3.34 3.56 -12.44
N ILE A 95 -3.12 3.46 -11.14
CA ILE A 95 -1.87 2.99 -10.56
C ILE A 95 -2.12 1.93 -9.48
N THR A 96 -1.28 0.90 -9.45
CA THR A 96 -1.25 -0.11 -8.38
C THR A 96 0.18 -0.34 -7.94
N LEU A 97 0.39 -0.37 -6.63
CA LEU A 97 1.66 -0.65 -5.98
C LEU A 97 1.50 -1.88 -5.09
N GLN A 98 2.52 -2.73 -5.08
CA GLN A 98 2.58 -3.90 -4.21
C GLN A 98 3.90 -3.91 -3.45
N ALA A 99 3.83 -4.28 -2.17
CA ALA A 99 4.98 -4.45 -1.32
C ALA A 99 4.84 -5.72 -0.49
N MET A 100 5.94 -6.46 -0.38
CA MET A 100 6.09 -7.56 0.56
C MET A 100 6.93 -7.07 1.74
N VAL A 101 6.41 -7.22 2.96
CA VAL A 101 7.10 -6.79 4.18
C VAL A 101 7.16 -7.94 5.17
N ASP A 102 8.38 -8.36 5.50
CA ASP A 102 8.62 -9.36 6.52
C ASP A 102 8.61 -8.71 7.91
N VAL A 103 7.90 -9.32 8.85
CA VAL A 103 7.86 -8.88 10.24
C VAL A 103 9.00 -9.57 10.99
N ILE A 104 9.97 -8.78 11.42
CA ILE A 104 11.18 -9.28 12.09
C ILE A 104 11.14 -9.14 13.61
N SER A 105 10.30 -8.24 14.13
CA SER A 105 10.12 -7.96 15.54
C SER A 105 9.20 -8.99 16.22
N LEU A 106 9.45 -9.31 17.49
CA LEU A 106 8.70 -10.35 18.23
C LEU A 106 7.19 -10.08 18.26
N GLU A 107 6.81 -8.86 18.61
CA GLU A 107 5.44 -8.33 18.48
C GLU A 107 5.54 -6.88 18.04
N GLU A 108 4.77 -6.49 17.03
CA GLU A 108 4.73 -5.13 16.54
C GLU A 108 3.30 -4.74 16.19
N ASP A 109 2.86 -3.60 16.74
CA ASP A 109 1.70 -2.88 16.21
C ASP A 109 2.16 -2.20 14.91
N ILE A 110 1.70 -2.74 13.79
CA ILE A 110 2.07 -2.26 12.46
C ILE A 110 0.94 -1.38 11.93
N MET A 111 1.30 -0.16 11.54
CA MET A 111 0.42 0.80 10.90
C MET A 111 0.79 0.96 9.43
N ILE A 112 -0.16 0.72 8.55
CA ILE A 112 0.01 0.83 7.10
C ILE A 112 -0.83 2.01 6.59
N ARG A 113 -0.22 2.90 5.81
CA ARG A 113 -0.84 4.11 5.28
C ARG A 113 -0.61 4.23 3.77
N ALA A 114 -1.62 4.74 3.07
CA ALA A 114 -1.51 5.11 1.67
C ALA A 114 -1.09 6.58 1.59
N MET A 115 -0.07 6.86 0.78
CA MET A 115 0.57 8.16 0.72
C MET A 115 0.60 8.73 -0.69
N TRP A 116 0.76 10.04 -0.82
CA TRP A 116 0.92 10.74 -2.09
C TRP A 116 1.89 11.93 -2.01
N CYS A 117 2.50 12.29 -3.14
CA CYS A 117 3.09 13.60 -3.43
C CYS A 117 2.80 13.99 -4.88
N ASN A 118 2.87 15.26 -5.21
CA ASN A 118 2.97 15.73 -6.59
C ASN A 118 4.40 15.60 -7.13
N CYS A 119 4.53 15.57 -8.46
CA CYS A 119 5.81 15.75 -9.13
C CYS A 119 6.27 17.22 -9.06
N GLU A 120 7.57 17.49 -8.98
CA GLU A 120 8.14 18.84 -8.80
C GLU A 120 7.65 19.88 -9.83
N GLY A 121 7.32 19.44 -11.05
CA GLY A 121 6.81 20.32 -12.12
C GLY A 121 5.38 20.86 -11.93
N THR A 122 4.62 20.44 -10.91
CA THR A 122 3.18 20.75 -10.81
C THR A 122 2.84 21.97 -9.93
N SER A 123 3.75 22.94 -9.76
CA SER A 123 3.55 24.08 -8.84
C SER A 123 2.19 24.79 -9.04
N GLY A 124 1.35 24.78 -8.00
CA GLY A 124 0.01 25.38 -8.03
C GLY A 124 -1.07 24.56 -8.74
N ARG A 125 -0.76 23.36 -9.21
CA ARG A 125 -1.65 22.46 -9.95
C ARG A 125 -1.94 21.20 -9.13
N ALA A 126 -3.13 20.63 -9.32
CA ALA A 126 -3.58 19.48 -8.56
C ALA A 126 -3.57 18.20 -9.41
N CYS A 127 -3.29 17.10 -8.73
CA CYS A 127 -3.78 15.79 -9.16
C CYS A 127 -4.96 15.39 -8.28
N CYS A 128 -5.69 14.37 -8.70
CA CYS A 128 -7.01 14.05 -8.17
C CYS A 128 -7.12 12.54 -7.94
N ILE A 129 -7.89 12.14 -6.93
CA ILE A 129 -8.19 10.74 -6.64
C ILE A 129 -9.72 10.54 -6.55
N GLY A 130 -10.19 9.66 -7.43
CA GLY A 130 -11.52 9.13 -7.62
C GLY A 130 -12.54 10.13 -8.15
N GLU A 131 -13.69 9.61 -8.53
CA GLU A 131 -14.91 10.27 -9.01
C GLU A 131 -15.90 9.14 -9.37
N PHE A 132 -15.36 8.12 -10.05
CA PHE A 132 -16.05 6.97 -10.60
C PHE A 132 -15.59 5.64 -10.00
N SER A 133 -14.35 5.53 -9.51
CA SER A 133 -13.83 4.28 -8.93
C SER A 133 -13.37 4.42 -7.47
N GLU A 134 -13.47 3.30 -6.75
CA GLU A 134 -12.93 3.14 -5.41
C GLU A 134 -11.41 3.05 -5.45
N SER A 135 -10.74 3.65 -4.47
CA SER A 135 -9.32 3.42 -4.20
C SER A 135 -9.17 2.58 -2.94
N ILE A 136 -8.31 1.57 -2.98
CA ILE A 136 -8.27 0.51 -1.96
C ILE A 136 -6.83 0.26 -1.53
N LEU A 137 -6.63 0.16 -0.22
CA LEU A 137 -5.42 -0.33 0.43
C LEU A 137 -5.78 -1.65 1.08
N THR A 138 -5.09 -2.73 0.72
CA THR A 138 -5.29 -4.05 1.31
C THR A 138 -4.00 -4.55 1.93
N VAL A 139 -4.14 -5.30 3.02
CA VAL A 139 -3.04 -5.99 3.69
C VAL A 139 -3.47 -7.44 3.93
N LEU A 140 -2.77 -8.36 3.28
CA LEU A 140 -2.87 -9.79 3.56
C LEU A 140 -1.76 -10.17 4.54
N VAL A 141 -2.15 -10.57 5.75
CA VAL A 141 -1.24 -11.07 6.78
C VAL A 141 -1.11 -12.58 6.63
N ASN A 142 0.07 -13.02 6.21
CA ASN A 142 0.43 -14.43 6.15
C ASN A 142 1.21 -14.83 7.41
N ASN A 143 0.78 -15.91 8.06
CA ASN A 143 1.42 -16.42 9.28
C ASN A 143 2.10 -17.76 8.96
N TRP A 144 3.37 -17.68 8.57
CA TRP A 144 4.19 -18.85 8.28
C TRP A 144 4.50 -19.69 9.52
N ASN A 145 4.48 -19.11 10.72
CA ASN A 145 4.77 -19.85 11.96
C ASN A 145 3.75 -20.98 12.21
N VAL A 146 2.48 -20.75 11.87
CA VAL A 146 1.43 -21.78 11.97
C VAL A 146 1.62 -22.90 10.95
N VAL A 147 2.17 -22.58 9.79
CA VAL A 147 2.47 -23.58 8.75
C VAL A 147 3.66 -24.41 9.18
N ASN A 148 4.73 -23.77 9.66
CA ASN A 148 5.94 -24.46 10.11
C ASN A 148 5.69 -25.35 11.34
N SER A 149 4.93 -24.89 12.34
CA SER A 149 4.62 -25.72 13.51
C SER A 149 3.81 -26.96 13.15
N LYS A 150 2.84 -26.84 12.24
CA LYS A 150 2.10 -27.98 11.70
C LYS A 150 3.00 -28.91 10.89
N LEU A 151 3.91 -28.36 10.09
CA LEU A 151 4.86 -29.17 9.31
C LEU A 151 5.80 -29.96 10.23
N GLU A 152 6.33 -29.31 11.27
CA GLU A 152 7.17 -29.95 12.29
C GLU A 152 6.41 -31.03 13.06
N GLU A 153 5.16 -30.77 13.44
CA GLU A 153 4.28 -31.75 14.09
C GLU A 153 4.02 -32.96 13.18
N MET A 154 3.68 -32.72 11.91
CA MET A 154 3.49 -33.77 10.91
C MET A 154 4.78 -34.59 10.71
N THR A 155 5.94 -33.93 10.65
CA THR A 155 7.25 -34.59 10.50
C THR A 155 7.59 -35.43 11.74
N LYS A 156 7.29 -34.94 12.95
CA LYS A 156 7.42 -35.69 14.21
C LYS A 156 6.49 -36.89 14.30
N ASN A 157 5.31 -36.82 13.69
CA ASN A 157 4.36 -37.92 13.70
C ASN A 157 4.73 -38.98 12.66
N LEU A 158 5.27 -38.57 11.51
CA LEU A 158 5.82 -39.49 10.49
C LEU A 158 6.99 -40.31 11.03
N SER A 159 7.89 -39.73 11.82
CA SER A 159 9.03 -40.44 12.43
C SER A 159 8.65 -41.45 13.51
N LYS A 160 7.39 -41.48 13.94
CA LYS A 160 6.85 -42.45 14.91
C LYS A 160 6.14 -43.63 14.26
N ILE A 161 5.99 -43.64 12.93
CA ILE A 161 5.35 -44.76 12.21
C ILE A 161 6.38 -45.89 12.07
N PRO A 162 6.16 -47.07 12.68
CA PRO A 162 7.09 -48.18 12.57
C PRO A 162 7.15 -48.69 11.12
N GLY A 163 8.36 -48.74 10.55
CA GLY A 163 8.58 -49.26 9.19
C GLY A 163 8.88 -48.22 8.12
N LEU A 164 8.81 -46.91 8.42
CA LEU A 164 9.38 -45.86 7.56
C LEU A 164 10.84 -45.58 8.00
N LYS A 165 11.80 -46.30 7.42
CA LYS A 165 13.19 -45.87 7.29
C LYS A 165 13.58 -45.92 5.82
#